data_AF-A0A504UJN6-F1
#
_entry.id   AF-A0A504UJN6-F1
#
_cell.length_a   1.000
_cell.length_b   1.000
_cell.length_c   1.000
_cell.angle_alpha   90.00
_cell.angle_beta   90.00
_cell.angle_gamma   90.00
#
_symmetry.space_group_name_H-M   'P 1'
#
loop_
_entity.id
_entity.type
_entity.pdbx_description
1 polymer ?
#
loop_
_entity_poly.entity_id
_entity_poly.type
_entity_poly.pdbx_seq_one_letter_code
_entity_poly.pdbx_strand_id
1 'polypeptide(L)'
;MPLFDRILIVDWSGAGQPVTGKNSLWACLARREGDGHAMEWIENFPTRHAFMQRLDAVVGATVAEGERLLCGFDFAFGYPAGTAERLTGSEDWRALWRKIADEIEDAPDNRNNRFDLASRWNARHFPGEPRFWGRPHQHVYADLSDKKPPASTNAPLAFRRSEQFAKGAKSVWQLTYNGSVGSQTLLGIARLSRFLDDSGHGEHIVVWPFETGFATTFEKPVVFAEIYPSLFTLAAQDEVKDQAQVRTVAEAFARFDADGRLAALLDRPPMLSDEEVATALAEEGWVLGIGHRELDVAGDDTPLWPAGLLPHKGGERISVAAEIPLAVPGKRKTPGAQSSAVAAVPDAAARHTPLSPLVGEMSRSDRGGYSP
;
A
#
# COMPACT_ATOMS: atom_id res chain seq x y z
N MET A 1 21.29 16.17 12.23
CA MET A 1 22.13 14.96 12.23
C MET A 1 21.38 13.90 11.43
N PRO A 2 22.07 13.08 10.63
CA PRO A 2 21.46 11.96 9.91
C PRO A 2 20.71 11.03 10.86
N LEU A 3 19.54 10.55 10.46
CA LEU A 3 18.68 9.64 11.22
C LEU A 3 19.00 8.16 10.95
N PHE A 4 19.55 7.84 9.78
CA PHE A 4 19.75 6.47 9.32
C PHE A 4 21.15 6.24 8.77
N ASP A 5 21.71 5.07 9.05
CA ASP A 5 22.98 4.61 8.50
C ASP A 5 22.77 3.93 7.15
N ARG A 6 21.60 3.29 6.97
CA ARG A 6 21.22 2.59 5.75
C ARG A 6 19.82 2.97 5.27
N ILE A 7 19.64 2.97 3.96
CA ILE A 7 18.36 3.23 3.31
C ILE A 7 18.13 2.16 2.25
N LEU A 8 17.11 1.34 2.45
CA LEU A 8 16.65 0.31 1.52
C LEU A 8 15.37 0.79 0.83
N ILE A 9 15.40 0.90 -0.49
CA ILE A 9 14.23 1.22 -1.30
C ILE A 9 13.81 0.01 -2.11
N VAL A 10 12.52 -0.29 -2.13
CA VAL A 10 11.95 -1.49 -2.75
C VAL A 10 10.78 -1.12 -3.64
N ASP A 11 10.92 -1.35 -4.94
CA ASP A 11 9.80 -1.40 -5.89
C ASP A 11 9.22 -2.82 -5.88
N TRP A 12 7.98 -2.94 -5.40
CA TRP A 12 7.36 -4.22 -5.14
C TRP A 12 6.63 -4.75 -6.36
N SER A 13 6.64 -6.07 -6.59
CA SER A 13 5.90 -6.66 -7.72
C SER A 13 4.71 -7.50 -7.28
N GLY A 14 3.58 -7.29 -7.96
CA GLY A 14 2.39 -8.13 -7.88
C GLY A 14 2.41 -9.34 -8.83
N ALA A 15 3.54 -9.65 -9.47
CA ALA A 15 3.64 -10.76 -10.43
C ALA A 15 3.22 -12.10 -9.81
N GLY A 16 2.50 -12.92 -10.60
CA GLY A 16 2.03 -14.26 -10.20
C GLY A 16 2.98 -15.41 -10.54
N GLN A 17 4.18 -15.08 -11.03
CA GLN A 17 5.22 -16.01 -11.43
C GLN A 17 6.59 -15.31 -11.32
N PRO A 18 7.73 -16.02 -11.44
CA PRO A 18 9.03 -15.37 -11.44
C PRO A 18 9.21 -14.48 -12.67
N VAL A 19 9.68 -13.24 -12.49
CA VAL A 19 9.89 -12.25 -13.57
C VAL A 19 11.17 -11.49 -13.30
N THR A 20 11.94 -11.17 -14.35
CA THR A 20 13.13 -10.31 -14.27
C THR A 20 12.98 -9.10 -15.18
N GLY A 21 13.64 -7.99 -14.84
CA GLY A 21 13.60 -6.75 -15.62
C GLY A 21 12.35 -5.92 -15.33
N LYS A 22 11.46 -5.78 -16.31
CA LYS A 22 10.30 -4.89 -16.21
C LYS A 22 9.17 -5.53 -15.38
N ASN A 23 8.52 -4.76 -14.51
CA ASN A 23 7.43 -5.23 -13.64
C ASN A 23 7.86 -6.32 -12.63
N SER A 24 9.16 -6.44 -12.37
CA SER A 24 9.72 -7.34 -11.37
C SER A 24 10.16 -6.55 -10.14
N LEU A 25 10.51 -7.26 -9.06
CA LEU A 25 10.88 -6.61 -7.81
C LEU A 25 12.31 -6.05 -7.95
N TRP A 26 12.48 -4.75 -7.72
CA TRP A 26 13.78 -4.11 -7.65
C TRP A 26 14.01 -3.57 -6.25
N ALA A 27 15.25 -3.66 -5.76
CA ALA A 27 15.62 -3.01 -4.53
C ALA A 27 17.02 -2.41 -4.60
N CYS A 28 17.22 -1.32 -3.86
CA CYS A 28 18.48 -0.60 -3.78
C CYS A 28 18.80 -0.29 -2.32
N LEU A 29 20.00 -0.67 -1.86
CA LEU A 29 20.50 -0.35 -0.54
C LEU A 29 21.62 0.69 -0.65
N ALA A 30 21.43 1.80 0.04
CA ALA A 30 22.43 2.83 0.26
C ALA A 30 22.94 2.76 1.70
N ARG A 31 24.23 3.04 1.89
CA ARG A 31 24.84 3.21 3.21
C ARG A 31 25.54 4.56 3.30
N ARG A 32 25.45 5.20 4.47
CA ARG A 32 26.13 6.44 4.76
C ARG A 32 27.64 6.23 4.79
N GLU A 33 28.38 7.09 4.10
CA GLU A 33 29.84 7.09 4.07
C GLU A 33 30.35 8.53 4.19
N GLY A 34 30.97 8.86 5.34
CA GLY A 34 31.39 10.24 5.64
C GLY A 34 30.22 11.21 5.59
N ASP A 35 30.36 12.27 4.80
CA ASP A 35 29.34 13.30 4.57
C ASP A 35 28.36 12.94 3.42
N GLY A 36 28.51 11.76 2.83
CA GLY A 36 27.72 11.29 1.69
C GLY A 36 27.14 9.89 1.89
N HIS A 37 26.91 9.21 0.79
CA HIS A 37 26.41 7.84 0.77
C HIS A 37 26.98 7.07 -0.42
N ALA A 38 27.10 5.75 -0.27
CA ALA A 38 27.43 4.82 -1.33
C ALA A 38 26.28 3.85 -1.56
N MET A 39 26.04 3.50 -2.83
CA MET A 39 25.13 2.40 -3.16
C MET A 39 25.86 1.08 -2.86
N GLU A 40 25.43 0.36 -1.82
CA GLU A 40 25.96 -0.97 -1.52
C GLU A 40 25.59 -1.94 -2.64
N TRP A 41 24.33 -1.92 -3.08
CA TRP A 41 23.85 -2.74 -4.18
C TRP A 41 22.53 -2.24 -4.76
N ILE A 42 22.28 -2.64 -6.00
CA ILE A 42 21.01 -2.52 -6.68
C ILE A 42 20.71 -3.83 -7.41
N GLU A 43 19.63 -4.50 -7.03
CA GLU A 43 19.38 -5.88 -7.41
C GLU A 43 17.94 -6.06 -7.89
N ASN A 44 17.77 -6.94 -8.88
CA ASN A 44 16.48 -7.43 -9.34
C ASN A 44 16.20 -8.81 -8.75
N PHE A 45 15.06 -8.96 -8.09
CA PHE A 45 14.65 -10.23 -7.49
C PHE A 45 13.56 -10.89 -8.34
N PRO A 46 13.76 -12.13 -8.78
CA PRO A 46 12.77 -12.83 -9.59
C PRO A 46 11.49 -13.14 -8.80
N THR A 47 11.59 -13.28 -7.47
CA THR A 47 10.46 -13.60 -6.60
C THR A 47 10.46 -12.78 -5.31
N ARG A 48 9.27 -12.57 -4.74
CA ARG A 48 9.11 -11.94 -3.43
C ARG A 48 9.82 -12.75 -2.34
N HIS A 49 9.79 -14.08 -2.44
CA HIS A 49 10.48 -14.95 -1.47
C HIS A 49 12.00 -14.73 -1.46
N ALA A 50 12.64 -14.63 -2.62
CA ALA A 50 14.07 -14.34 -2.71
C ALA A 50 14.41 -12.96 -2.11
N PHE A 51 13.57 -11.95 -2.37
CA PHE A 51 13.75 -10.64 -1.73
C PHE A 51 13.59 -10.71 -0.21
N MET A 52 12.61 -11.45 0.32
CA MET A 52 12.43 -11.54 1.77
C MET A 52 13.63 -12.17 2.48
N GLN A 53 14.34 -13.11 1.84
CA GLN A 53 15.61 -13.63 2.37
C GLN A 53 16.71 -12.55 2.40
N ARG A 54 16.73 -11.66 1.39
CA ARG A 54 17.65 -10.52 1.37
C ARG A 54 17.30 -9.50 2.47
N LEU A 55 16.01 -9.21 2.66
CA LEU A 55 15.54 -8.30 3.70
C LEU A 55 15.93 -8.80 5.09
N ASP A 56 15.74 -10.09 5.36
CA ASP A 56 16.15 -10.75 6.61
C ASP A 56 17.64 -10.53 6.91
N ALA A 57 18.51 -10.81 5.92
CA ALA A 57 19.94 -10.60 6.05
C ALA A 57 20.33 -9.11 6.29
N VAL A 58 19.65 -8.18 5.60
CA VAL A 58 19.91 -6.73 5.74
C VAL A 58 19.50 -6.22 7.12
N VAL A 59 18.32 -6.62 7.59
CA VAL A 59 17.81 -6.26 8.93
C VAL A 59 18.69 -6.88 10.01
N GLY A 60 19.03 -8.17 9.90
CA GLY A 60 19.92 -8.84 10.83
C GLY A 60 21.30 -8.20 10.93
N ALA A 61 21.92 -7.85 9.80
CA ALA A 61 23.20 -7.15 9.77
C ALA A 61 23.11 -5.75 10.39
N THR A 62 22.05 -5.00 10.06
CA THR A 62 21.82 -3.65 10.61
C THR A 62 21.73 -3.68 12.14
N VAL A 63 20.91 -4.59 12.68
CA VAL A 63 20.73 -4.74 14.13
C VAL A 63 22.04 -5.17 14.80
N ALA A 64 22.76 -6.12 14.21
CA ALA A 64 24.03 -6.61 14.76
C ALA A 64 25.14 -5.54 14.78
N GLU A 65 25.15 -4.64 13.81
CA GLU A 65 26.10 -3.52 13.72
C GLU A 65 25.69 -2.32 14.58
N GLY A 66 24.51 -2.34 15.22
CA GLY A 66 23.98 -1.22 15.99
C GLY A 66 23.57 -0.03 15.11
N GLU A 67 23.28 -0.29 13.84
CA GLU A 67 22.92 0.70 12.85
C GLU A 67 21.42 0.93 12.76
N ARG A 68 21.03 2.00 12.05
CA ARG A 68 19.66 2.40 11.81
C ARG A 68 19.32 2.30 10.33
N LEU A 69 18.17 1.70 10.03
CA LEU A 69 17.74 1.40 8.67
C LEU A 69 16.35 1.97 8.40
N LEU A 70 16.22 2.71 7.29
CA LEU A 70 14.92 3.04 6.70
C LEU A 70 14.66 2.08 5.53
N CYS A 71 13.54 1.35 5.57
CA CYS A 71 13.03 0.55 4.46
C CYS A 71 11.79 1.20 3.84
N GLY A 72 11.90 1.71 2.62
CA GLY A 72 10.78 2.21 1.83
C GLY A 72 10.22 1.15 0.89
N PHE A 73 8.92 0.88 0.94
CA PHE A 73 8.24 -0.09 0.08
C PHE A 73 7.17 0.56 -0.82
N ASP A 74 7.21 0.29 -2.13
CA ASP A 74 6.24 0.79 -3.12
C ASP A 74 4.96 -0.08 -3.17
N PHE A 75 4.18 0.00 -2.10
CA PHE A 75 2.78 -0.44 -2.06
C PHE A 75 2.06 0.22 -0.88
N ALA A 76 0.73 0.26 -0.94
CA ALA A 76 -0.08 0.86 0.12
C ALA A 76 0.03 0.07 1.43
N PHE A 77 0.31 0.74 2.53
CA PHE A 77 0.35 0.13 3.86
C PHE A 77 -1.04 -0.04 4.49
N GLY A 78 -2.08 0.55 3.92
CA GLY A 78 -3.43 0.45 4.45
C GLY A 78 -4.49 0.53 3.37
N TYR A 79 -5.74 0.56 3.82
CA TYR A 79 -6.92 0.67 2.97
C TYR A 79 -7.76 1.85 3.42
N PRO A 80 -8.62 2.41 2.55
CA PRO A 80 -9.50 3.53 2.89
C PRO A 80 -10.29 3.26 4.17
N ALA A 81 -10.49 4.31 4.97
CA ALA A 81 -11.10 4.23 6.29
C ALA A 81 -12.42 3.44 6.30
N GLY A 82 -12.63 2.64 7.35
CA GLY A 82 -13.69 1.66 7.52
C GLY A 82 -13.39 0.29 6.91
N THR A 83 -12.23 0.09 6.28
CA THR A 83 -11.87 -1.23 5.72
C THR A 83 -11.44 -2.19 6.83
N ALA A 84 -10.58 -1.75 7.75
CA ALA A 84 -10.09 -2.62 8.82
C ALA A 84 -11.26 -3.13 9.66
N GLU A 85 -12.15 -2.22 10.08
CA GLU A 85 -13.35 -2.57 10.84
C GLU A 85 -14.26 -3.55 10.07
N ARG A 86 -14.52 -3.29 8.79
CA ARG A 86 -15.39 -4.14 7.96
C ARG A 86 -14.87 -5.58 7.83
N LEU A 87 -13.55 -5.74 7.75
CA LEU A 87 -12.90 -7.01 7.49
C LEU A 87 -12.55 -7.78 8.77
N THR A 88 -12.24 -7.07 9.86
CA THR A 88 -11.67 -7.64 11.09
C THR A 88 -12.53 -7.42 12.33
N GLY A 89 -13.44 -6.45 12.31
CA GLY A 89 -14.21 -6.01 13.47
C GLY A 89 -13.54 -4.94 14.33
N SER A 90 -12.36 -4.43 13.93
CA SER A 90 -11.64 -3.34 14.62
C SER A 90 -10.99 -2.37 13.64
N GLU A 91 -10.95 -1.09 13.99
CA GLU A 91 -10.19 -0.02 13.28
C GLU A 91 -8.68 -0.09 13.59
N ASP A 92 -8.07 -1.25 13.34
CA ASP A 92 -6.65 -1.51 13.63
C ASP A 92 -5.93 -2.02 12.37
N TRP A 93 -4.96 -1.23 11.90
CA TRP A 93 -4.08 -1.56 10.78
C TRP A 93 -3.40 -2.92 10.99
N ARG A 94 -3.00 -3.25 12.23
CA ARG A 94 -2.26 -4.47 12.52
C ARG A 94 -3.18 -5.68 12.41
N ALA A 95 -4.41 -5.59 12.89
CA ALA A 95 -5.44 -6.60 12.70
C ALA A 95 -5.73 -6.86 11.21
N LEU A 96 -5.81 -5.79 10.40
CA LEU A 96 -5.98 -5.90 8.95
C LEU A 96 -4.78 -6.60 8.30
N TRP A 97 -3.56 -6.24 8.68
CA TRP A 97 -2.33 -6.87 8.18
C TRP A 97 -2.28 -8.37 8.50
N ARG A 98 -2.62 -8.76 9.74
CA ARG A 98 -2.67 -10.19 10.12
C ARG A 98 -3.73 -10.94 9.34
N LYS A 99 -4.93 -10.37 9.17
CA LYS A 99 -5.97 -10.99 8.34
C LYS A 99 -5.53 -11.19 6.88
N ILE A 100 -4.86 -10.20 6.29
CA ILE A 100 -4.28 -10.33 4.95
C ILE A 100 -3.26 -11.47 4.93
N ALA A 101 -2.35 -11.50 5.90
CA ALA A 101 -1.33 -12.54 5.99
C ALA A 101 -1.91 -13.94 6.21
N ASP A 102 -2.98 -14.08 6.99
CA ASP A 102 -3.61 -15.36 7.27
C ASP A 102 -4.33 -15.93 6.04
N GLU A 103 -4.90 -15.07 5.18
CA GLU A 103 -5.70 -15.49 4.04
C GLU A 103 -4.95 -15.44 2.68
N ILE A 104 -3.83 -14.72 2.57
CA ILE A 104 -2.99 -14.70 1.37
C ILE A 104 -2.03 -15.89 1.37
N GLU A 105 -2.09 -16.67 0.30
CA GLU A 105 -1.05 -17.64 -0.06
C GLU A 105 -0.11 -16.99 -1.07
N ASP A 106 1.20 -17.00 -0.80
CA ASP A 106 2.24 -16.49 -1.71
C ASP A 106 3.45 -17.44 -1.73
N ALA A 107 3.51 -18.30 -2.73
CA ALA A 107 4.50 -19.37 -2.84
C ALA A 107 5.90 -18.82 -3.20
N PRO A 108 6.98 -19.60 -2.97
CA PRO A 108 8.35 -19.20 -3.32
C PRO A 108 8.56 -18.84 -4.80
N ASP A 109 7.71 -19.34 -5.69
CA ASP A 109 7.71 -19.07 -7.13
C ASP A 109 6.68 -18.00 -7.55
N ASN A 110 6.24 -17.14 -6.62
CA ASN A 110 5.25 -16.07 -6.80
C ASN A 110 3.81 -16.51 -7.12
N ARG A 111 3.49 -17.82 -7.23
CA ARG A 111 2.08 -18.24 -7.33
C ARG A 111 1.32 -17.82 -6.08
N ASN A 112 0.14 -17.24 -6.24
CA ASN A 112 -0.62 -16.68 -5.13
C ASN A 112 -2.12 -16.66 -5.38
N ASN A 113 -2.90 -16.45 -4.33
CA ASN A 113 -4.37 -16.50 -4.34
C ASN A 113 -5.05 -15.11 -4.32
N ARG A 114 -4.34 -14.02 -4.61
CA ARG A 114 -4.84 -12.64 -4.39
C ARG A 114 -6.18 -12.32 -5.07
N PHE A 115 -6.43 -12.88 -6.26
CA PHE A 115 -7.68 -12.67 -7.00
C PHE A 115 -8.85 -13.47 -6.40
N ASP A 116 -8.58 -14.70 -5.97
CA ASP A 116 -9.55 -15.51 -5.23
C ASP A 116 -9.93 -14.82 -3.92
N LEU A 117 -8.93 -14.35 -3.16
CA LEU A 117 -9.14 -13.58 -1.93
C LEU A 117 -10.02 -12.36 -2.19
N ALA A 118 -9.69 -11.54 -3.18
CA ALA A 118 -10.45 -10.36 -3.52
C ALA A 118 -11.91 -10.68 -3.91
N SER A 119 -12.13 -11.76 -4.66
CA SER A 119 -13.48 -12.25 -4.95
C SER A 119 -14.22 -12.64 -3.67
N ARG A 120 -13.60 -13.43 -2.79
CA ARG A 120 -14.21 -13.84 -1.51
C ARG A 120 -14.53 -12.65 -0.62
N TRP A 121 -13.66 -11.65 -0.59
CA TRP A 121 -13.87 -10.44 0.19
C TRP A 121 -14.99 -9.56 -0.37
N ASN A 122 -15.08 -9.41 -1.69
CA ASN A 122 -16.23 -8.76 -2.31
C ASN A 122 -17.55 -9.45 -1.94
N ALA A 123 -17.61 -10.78 -2.05
CA ALA A 123 -18.80 -11.55 -1.71
C ALA A 123 -19.20 -11.41 -0.23
N ARG A 124 -18.22 -11.49 0.68
CA ARG A 124 -18.45 -11.56 2.12
C ARG A 124 -18.63 -10.21 2.78
N HIS A 125 -17.80 -9.24 2.42
CA HIS A 125 -17.70 -7.96 3.13
C HIS A 125 -18.34 -6.80 2.36
N PHE A 126 -18.55 -6.97 1.04
CA PHE A 126 -19.09 -5.93 0.17
C PHE A 126 -20.24 -6.42 -0.74
N PRO A 127 -21.24 -7.15 -0.20
CA PRO A 127 -22.31 -7.72 -1.01
C PRO A 127 -23.11 -6.63 -1.73
N GLY A 128 -23.23 -6.75 -3.05
CA GLY A 128 -23.95 -5.80 -3.91
C GLY A 128 -23.19 -4.52 -4.26
N GLU A 129 -22.01 -4.28 -3.65
CA GLU A 129 -21.20 -3.09 -3.90
C GLU A 129 -19.70 -3.46 -3.87
N PRO A 130 -19.20 -4.28 -4.83
CA PRO A 130 -17.83 -4.79 -4.78
C PRO A 130 -16.81 -3.64 -4.74
N ARG A 131 -15.79 -3.78 -3.89
CA ARG A 131 -14.68 -2.82 -3.81
C ARG A 131 -13.58 -3.22 -4.77
N PHE A 132 -13.07 -4.45 -4.63
CA PHE A 132 -11.98 -4.96 -5.46
C PHE A 132 -12.43 -5.17 -6.91
N TRP A 133 -11.53 -4.88 -7.84
CA TRP A 133 -11.76 -5.08 -9.26
C TRP A 133 -10.44 -5.20 -10.03
N GLY A 134 -10.56 -5.61 -11.29
CA GLY A 134 -9.42 -5.87 -12.16
C GLY A 134 -8.95 -7.31 -12.00
N ARG A 135 -8.99 -8.05 -13.10
CA ARG A 135 -8.51 -9.42 -13.19
C ARG A 135 -8.03 -9.71 -14.61
N PRO A 136 -7.10 -10.65 -14.81
CA PRO A 136 -6.71 -11.02 -16.16
C PRO A 136 -7.91 -11.66 -16.89
N HIS A 137 -8.09 -11.31 -18.17
CA HIS A 137 -9.27 -11.71 -18.95
C HIS A 137 -9.48 -13.23 -19.03
N GLN A 138 -8.40 -14.01 -18.92
CA GLN A 138 -8.38 -15.47 -19.00
C GLN A 138 -8.95 -16.18 -17.76
N HIS A 139 -9.11 -15.47 -16.65
CA HIS A 139 -9.60 -16.05 -15.38
C HIS A 139 -10.96 -15.49 -15.03
N VAL A 140 -11.89 -16.32 -14.58
CA VAL A 140 -13.21 -15.88 -14.12
C VAL A 140 -13.34 -16.15 -12.63
N TYR A 141 -13.86 -15.16 -11.91
CA TYR A 141 -14.16 -15.23 -10.48
C TYR A 141 -15.61 -14.78 -10.28
N ALA A 142 -16.29 -15.35 -9.28
CA ALA A 142 -17.71 -15.12 -9.06
C ALA A 142 -18.03 -13.64 -8.75
N ASP A 143 -17.21 -13.00 -7.92
CA ASP A 143 -17.46 -11.68 -7.34
C ASP A 143 -16.31 -10.70 -7.61
N LEU A 144 -15.51 -10.95 -8.65
CA LEU A 144 -14.43 -10.06 -9.08
C LEU A 144 -14.54 -9.75 -10.58
N SER A 145 -14.98 -8.52 -10.86
CA SER A 145 -15.09 -8.01 -12.22
C SER A 145 -13.71 -7.60 -12.78
N ASP A 146 -13.56 -7.72 -14.10
CA ASP A 146 -12.46 -7.11 -14.86
C ASP A 146 -12.61 -5.58 -14.93
N LYS A 147 -13.82 -5.05 -14.77
CA LYS A 147 -14.13 -3.63 -14.89
C LYS A 147 -14.26 -2.95 -13.53
N LYS A 148 -13.95 -1.65 -13.53
CA LYS A 148 -14.15 -0.80 -12.36
C LYS A 148 -15.65 -0.74 -12.01
N PRO A 149 -16.03 -1.01 -10.75
CA PRO A 149 -17.41 -0.86 -10.31
C PRO A 149 -17.81 0.63 -10.24
N PRO A 150 -19.11 0.95 -10.17
CA PRO A 150 -19.56 2.28 -9.83
C PRO A 150 -18.89 2.79 -8.55
N ALA A 151 -18.68 4.11 -8.46
CA ALA A 151 -18.13 4.69 -7.25
C ALA A 151 -19.07 4.40 -6.08
N SER A 152 -18.51 3.86 -4.99
CA SER A 152 -19.27 3.63 -3.79
C SER A 152 -19.61 4.94 -3.10
N THR A 153 -20.83 5.04 -2.57
CA THR A 153 -21.25 6.16 -1.70
C THR A 153 -21.11 5.84 -0.22
N ASN A 154 -20.73 4.60 0.13
CA ASN A 154 -20.61 4.12 1.50
C ASN A 154 -19.15 3.80 1.84
N ALA A 155 -18.72 4.11 3.06
CA ALA A 155 -17.41 3.69 3.53
C ALA A 155 -17.30 2.15 3.54
N PRO A 156 -16.12 1.59 3.17
CA PRO A 156 -14.90 2.29 2.78
C PRO A 156 -14.96 2.83 1.34
N LEU A 157 -14.42 4.03 1.12
CA LEU A 157 -14.41 4.71 -0.18
C LEU A 157 -13.27 4.21 -1.09
N ALA A 158 -13.11 4.80 -2.27
CA ALA A 158 -12.14 4.33 -3.26
C ALA A 158 -10.68 4.68 -2.95
N PHE A 159 -10.41 5.76 -2.22
CA PHE A 159 -9.08 6.32 -1.99
C PHE A 159 -8.89 6.62 -0.50
N ARG A 160 -7.67 6.39 0.00
CA ARG A 160 -7.21 6.90 1.29
C ARG A 160 -6.98 8.39 1.19
N ARG A 161 -6.74 9.02 2.33
CA ARG A 161 -6.37 10.44 2.41
C ARG A 161 -5.09 10.74 1.64
N SER A 162 -4.07 9.87 1.74
CA SER A 162 -2.79 10.06 1.05
C SER A 162 -2.95 10.19 -0.48
N GLU A 163 -3.78 9.35 -1.11
CA GLU A 163 -3.99 9.41 -2.57
C GLU A 163 -4.68 10.70 -3.04
N GLN A 164 -5.43 11.39 -2.17
CA GLN A 164 -6.05 12.68 -2.53
C GLN A 164 -5.00 13.76 -2.79
N PHE A 165 -3.79 13.59 -2.25
CA PHE A 165 -2.65 14.48 -2.47
C PHE A 165 -1.66 13.97 -3.52
N ALA A 166 -1.84 12.73 -4.00
CA ALA A 166 -1.02 12.13 -5.05
C ALA A 166 -1.73 12.11 -6.41
N LYS A 167 -1.48 13.12 -7.25
CA LYS A 167 -2.08 13.19 -8.60
C LYS A 167 -1.78 11.92 -9.40
N GLY A 168 -2.84 11.26 -9.86
CA GLY A 168 -2.73 10.07 -10.70
C GLY A 168 -2.62 8.75 -9.94
N ALA A 169 -2.60 8.80 -8.59
CA ALA A 169 -2.66 7.62 -7.76
C ALA A 169 -3.85 6.73 -8.12
N LYS A 170 -3.62 5.42 -8.11
CA LYS A 170 -4.66 4.43 -8.34
C LYS A 170 -5.22 3.96 -7.01
N SER A 171 -6.49 3.60 -7.03
CA SER A 171 -7.15 3.02 -5.88
C SER A 171 -6.51 1.67 -5.54
N VAL A 172 -6.31 1.42 -4.24
CA VAL A 172 -5.85 0.11 -3.73
C VAL A 172 -6.80 -1.03 -4.08
N TRP A 173 -8.04 -0.72 -4.47
CA TRP A 173 -9.01 -1.71 -4.92
C TRP A 173 -8.75 -2.24 -6.34
N GLN A 174 -7.90 -1.57 -7.12
CA GLN A 174 -7.53 -1.99 -8.47
C GLN A 174 -6.39 -3.02 -8.42
N LEU A 175 -6.67 -4.27 -8.80
CA LEU A 175 -5.70 -5.36 -8.71
C LEU A 175 -4.83 -5.53 -9.97
N THR A 176 -5.30 -5.13 -11.15
CA THR A 176 -4.55 -5.30 -12.42
C THR A 176 -4.59 -4.05 -13.29
N TYR A 177 -3.88 -4.11 -14.41
CA TYR A 177 -3.69 -3.06 -15.42
C TYR A 177 -2.65 -2.01 -15.03
N ASN A 178 -2.33 -1.12 -15.97
CA ASN A 178 -1.25 -0.16 -15.80
C ASN A 178 -1.46 0.72 -14.55
N GLY A 179 -0.46 0.71 -13.68
CA GLY A 179 -0.42 1.49 -12.44
C GLY A 179 -1.23 0.91 -11.28
N SER A 180 -1.75 -0.33 -11.39
CA SER A 180 -2.50 -0.95 -10.30
C SER A 180 -1.62 -1.25 -9.09
N VAL A 181 -2.05 -0.84 -7.89
CA VAL A 181 -1.32 -1.07 -6.63
C VAL A 181 -1.95 -2.16 -5.75
N GLY A 182 -3.20 -2.55 -6.03
CA GLY A 182 -3.95 -3.45 -5.15
C GLY A 182 -3.34 -4.85 -5.01
N SER A 183 -2.83 -5.41 -6.11
CA SER A 183 -2.12 -6.70 -6.05
C SER A 183 -0.82 -6.61 -5.26
N GLN A 184 -0.04 -5.53 -5.46
CA GLN A 184 1.21 -5.30 -4.73
C GLN A 184 0.91 -5.15 -3.23
N THR A 185 -0.15 -4.42 -2.89
CA THR A 185 -0.59 -4.16 -1.50
C THR A 185 -0.93 -5.45 -0.76
N LEU A 186 -1.82 -6.29 -1.31
CA LEU A 186 -2.19 -7.56 -0.67
C LEU A 186 -0.97 -8.45 -0.42
N LEU A 187 -0.10 -8.58 -1.42
CA LEU A 187 1.08 -9.46 -1.34
C LEU A 187 2.19 -8.88 -0.47
N GLY A 188 2.38 -7.56 -0.51
CA GLY A 188 3.36 -6.83 0.29
C GLY A 188 3.02 -6.85 1.77
N ILE A 189 1.78 -6.47 2.12
CA ILE A 189 1.30 -6.56 3.50
C ILE A 189 1.39 -7.99 4.02
N ALA A 190 1.00 -9.00 3.24
CA ALA A 190 1.10 -10.39 3.66
C ALA A 190 2.55 -10.82 3.98
N ARG A 191 3.54 -10.32 3.22
CA ARG A 191 4.96 -10.61 3.47
C ARG A 191 5.50 -9.85 4.67
N LEU A 192 5.22 -8.56 4.78
CA LEU A 192 5.72 -7.74 5.90
C LEU A 192 5.06 -8.14 7.23
N SER A 193 3.75 -8.43 7.25
CA SER A 193 3.08 -8.89 8.47
C SER A 193 3.69 -10.19 9.02
N ARG A 194 3.96 -11.17 8.14
CA ARG A 194 4.67 -12.40 8.54
C ARG A 194 6.10 -12.11 8.96
N PHE A 195 6.79 -11.21 8.27
CA PHE A 195 8.14 -10.83 8.66
C PHE A 195 8.17 -10.23 10.08
N LEU A 196 7.22 -9.37 10.43
CA LEU A 196 7.11 -8.79 11.77
C LEU A 196 6.82 -9.84 12.84
N ASP A 197 5.95 -10.82 12.56
CA ASP A 197 5.57 -11.85 13.54
C ASP A 197 6.58 -13.01 13.64
N ASP A 198 7.21 -13.42 12.52
CA ASP A 198 7.91 -14.70 12.40
C ASP A 198 9.45 -14.59 12.22
N SER A 199 10.00 -13.44 11.81
CA SER A 199 11.45 -13.32 11.53
C SER A 199 12.34 -13.31 12.77
N GLY A 200 11.77 -13.01 13.94
CA GLY A 200 12.53 -12.67 15.14
C GLY A 200 13.07 -11.23 15.16
N HIS A 201 12.83 -10.42 14.12
CA HIS A 201 13.24 -9.01 14.07
C HIS A 201 12.15 -8.01 14.47
N GLY A 202 10.90 -8.45 14.71
CA GLY A 202 9.76 -7.56 14.94
C GLY A 202 9.93 -6.57 16.10
N GLU A 203 10.69 -6.93 17.13
CA GLU A 203 10.98 -6.02 18.25
C GLU A 203 11.92 -4.86 17.88
N HIS A 204 12.67 -5.00 16.78
CA HIS A 204 13.58 -3.99 16.24
C HIS A 204 13.00 -3.14 15.12
N ILE A 205 11.76 -3.43 14.69
CA ILE A 205 11.11 -2.77 13.56
C ILE A 205 9.90 -1.96 14.03
N VAL A 206 9.79 -0.73 13.54
CA VAL A 206 8.60 0.12 13.68
C VAL A 206 8.00 0.40 12.31
N VAL A 207 6.67 0.36 12.18
CA VAL A 207 5.95 0.68 10.95
C VAL A 207 5.43 2.11 11.02
N TRP A 208 6.00 2.98 10.19
CA TRP A 208 5.59 4.37 10.05
C TRP A 208 4.39 4.49 9.09
N PRO A 209 3.41 5.37 9.37
CA PRO A 209 3.30 6.22 10.57
C PRO A 209 2.61 5.52 11.75
N PHE A 210 2.03 4.33 11.54
CA PHE A 210 1.11 3.66 12.46
C PHE A 210 1.59 3.59 13.91
N GLU A 211 2.83 3.16 14.12
CA GLU A 211 3.39 2.97 15.46
C GLU A 211 4.18 4.20 15.95
N THR A 212 4.43 5.17 15.08
CA THR A 212 5.29 6.33 15.38
C THR A 212 4.49 7.59 15.66
N GLY A 213 3.23 7.67 15.21
CA GLY A 213 2.46 8.91 15.32
C GLY A 213 3.06 10.07 14.51
N PHE A 214 3.73 9.76 13.40
CA PHE A 214 4.58 10.71 12.65
C PHE A 214 5.79 11.26 13.42
N ALA A 215 6.21 10.62 14.52
CA ALA A 215 7.43 11.00 15.20
C ALA A 215 8.66 10.86 14.29
N THR A 216 9.61 11.79 14.47
CA THR A 216 10.88 11.85 13.73
C THR A 216 12.05 11.23 14.50
N THR A 217 11.78 10.70 15.69
CA THR A 217 12.71 9.97 16.55
C THR A 217 12.15 8.59 16.82
N PHE A 218 12.97 7.55 16.65
CA PHE A 218 12.53 6.15 16.78
C PHE A 218 13.40 5.41 17.77
N GLU A 219 12.74 4.78 18.75
CA GLU A 219 13.40 3.88 19.72
C GLU A 219 13.96 2.64 19.02
N LYS A 220 13.21 2.11 18.05
CA LYS A 220 13.61 0.94 17.26
C LYS A 220 14.57 1.35 16.13
N PRO A 221 15.59 0.51 15.82
CA PRO A 221 16.60 0.83 14.82
C PRO A 221 16.10 0.74 13.37
N VAL A 222 15.06 -0.05 13.10
CA VAL A 222 14.54 -0.25 11.74
C VAL A 222 13.16 0.39 11.59
N VAL A 223 12.98 1.18 10.54
CA VAL A 223 11.71 1.85 10.21
C VAL A 223 11.22 1.34 8.86
N PHE A 224 10.01 0.79 8.82
CA PHE A 224 9.32 0.48 7.56
C PHE A 224 8.40 1.65 7.22
N ALA A 225 8.47 2.14 5.99
CA ALA A 225 7.63 3.22 5.48
C ALA A 225 7.08 2.89 4.09
N GLU A 226 5.85 3.33 3.84
CA GLU A 226 5.31 3.36 2.49
C GLU A 226 5.95 4.49 1.70
N ILE A 227 6.35 4.21 0.45
CA ILE A 227 6.88 5.20 -0.47
C ILE A 227 6.07 5.21 -1.76
N TYR A 228 6.27 6.25 -2.57
CA TYR A 228 5.74 6.30 -3.92
C TYR A 228 6.84 6.83 -4.87
N PRO A 229 7.60 5.95 -5.55
CA PRO A 229 8.73 6.34 -6.38
C PRO A 229 8.38 7.33 -7.49
N SER A 230 7.11 7.37 -7.93
CA SER A 230 6.64 8.32 -8.95
C SER A 230 6.58 9.78 -8.47
N LEU A 231 6.82 10.04 -7.19
CA LEU A 231 7.06 11.41 -6.69
C LEU A 231 8.33 11.98 -7.32
N PHE A 232 9.35 11.14 -7.54
CA PHE A 232 10.66 11.56 -7.98
C PHE A 232 10.72 11.63 -9.50
N THR A 233 11.38 12.67 -10.00
CA THR A 233 11.67 12.79 -11.43
C THR A 233 12.88 11.93 -11.75
N LEU A 234 12.70 10.98 -12.67
CA LEU A 234 13.81 10.22 -13.22
C LEU A 234 14.61 11.08 -14.21
N ALA A 235 15.92 11.13 -14.04
CA ALA A 235 16.80 11.53 -15.12
C ALA A 235 16.61 10.54 -16.28
N ALA A 236 16.40 11.04 -17.50
CA ALA A 236 16.27 10.17 -18.67
C ALA A 236 17.58 9.41 -18.89
N GLN A 237 17.58 8.10 -18.66
CA GLN A 237 18.72 7.21 -18.86
C GLN A 237 18.28 5.88 -19.51
N ASP A 238 19.23 5.19 -20.15
CA ASP A 238 19.05 3.90 -20.84
C ASP A 238 18.88 2.69 -19.89
N GLU A 239 18.59 2.91 -18.60
CA GLU A 239 18.42 1.86 -17.59
C GLU A 239 16.99 1.26 -17.61
N VAL A 240 16.82 0.09 -16.99
CA VAL A 240 15.48 -0.42 -16.68
C VAL A 240 14.79 0.59 -15.77
N LYS A 241 13.62 1.10 -16.18
CA LYS A 241 12.91 2.15 -15.45
C LYS A 241 12.81 1.87 -13.94
N ASP A 242 12.39 0.66 -13.58
CA ASP A 242 12.16 0.24 -12.20
C ASP A 242 13.49 0.25 -11.38
N GLN A 243 14.62 -0.11 -12.02
CA GLN A 243 15.96 0.02 -11.44
C GLN A 243 16.33 1.49 -11.19
N ALA A 244 16.14 2.36 -12.18
CA ALA A 244 16.42 3.78 -12.02
C ALA A 244 15.56 4.40 -10.91
N GLN A 245 14.29 3.99 -10.77
CA GLN A 245 13.40 4.46 -9.71
C GLN A 245 13.92 4.16 -8.32
N VAL A 246 14.27 2.91 -8.02
CA VAL A 246 14.76 2.58 -6.67
C VAL A 246 16.08 3.28 -6.35
N ARG A 247 16.98 3.45 -7.34
CA ARG A 247 18.23 4.21 -7.16
C ARG A 247 17.96 5.68 -6.85
N THR A 248 17.15 6.35 -7.67
CA THR A 248 16.87 7.78 -7.51
C THR A 248 16.24 8.09 -6.16
N VAL A 249 15.31 7.25 -5.68
CA VAL A 249 14.68 7.44 -4.37
C VAL A 249 15.71 7.21 -3.25
N ALA A 250 16.56 6.17 -3.36
CA ALA A 250 17.58 5.88 -2.35
C ALA A 250 18.59 7.02 -2.21
N GLU A 251 19.09 7.53 -3.34
CA GLU A 251 20.00 8.69 -3.39
C GLU A 251 19.33 9.96 -2.82
N ALA A 252 18.07 10.20 -3.17
CA ALA A 252 17.33 11.37 -2.68
C ALA A 252 17.11 11.31 -1.17
N PHE A 253 16.66 10.17 -0.63
CA PHE A 253 16.49 10.01 0.81
C PHE A 253 17.82 10.06 1.56
N ALA A 254 18.89 9.48 1.02
CA ALA A 254 20.21 9.54 1.63
C ALA A 254 20.75 10.98 1.69
N ARG A 255 20.52 11.78 0.63
CA ARG A 255 20.85 13.21 0.65
C ARG A 255 19.99 13.98 1.66
N PHE A 256 18.67 13.74 1.70
CA PHE A 256 17.81 14.38 2.70
C PHE A 256 18.20 14.00 4.12
N ASP A 257 18.72 12.80 4.34
CA ASP A 257 19.19 12.41 5.67
C ASP A 257 20.48 13.13 6.03
N ALA A 258 21.44 13.16 5.10
CA ALA A 258 22.73 13.83 5.27
C ALA A 258 22.57 15.33 5.59
N ASP A 259 21.63 16.01 4.93
CA ASP A 259 21.35 17.43 5.17
C ASP A 259 20.26 17.71 6.22
N GLY A 260 19.73 16.66 6.86
CA GLY A 260 18.78 16.75 7.98
C GLY A 260 17.32 17.02 7.59
N ARG A 261 16.98 17.02 6.30
CA ARG A 261 15.61 17.20 5.81
C ARG A 261 14.76 15.93 5.86
N LEU A 262 15.34 14.73 5.97
CA LEU A 262 14.57 13.48 6.03
C LEU A 262 13.61 13.45 7.24
N ALA A 263 14.01 14.07 8.36
CA ALA A 263 13.14 14.25 9.51
C ALA A 263 11.84 14.98 9.14
N ALA A 264 11.92 16.03 8.30
CA ALA A 264 10.74 16.76 7.85
C ALA A 264 9.80 15.88 7.01
N LEU A 265 10.34 14.97 6.18
CA LEU A 265 9.50 14.04 5.40
C LEU A 265 8.69 13.08 6.30
N LEU A 266 9.28 12.67 7.44
CA LEU A 266 8.69 11.75 8.40
C LEU A 266 7.68 12.43 9.35
N ASP A 267 7.76 13.75 9.48
CA ASP A 267 6.88 14.54 10.35
C ASP A 267 5.45 14.62 9.80
N ARG A 268 4.52 14.95 10.70
CA ARG A 268 3.10 15.11 10.40
C ARG A 268 2.94 16.10 9.24
N PRO A 269 2.31 15.70 8.12
CA PRO A 269 2.05 16.62 7.02
C PRO A 269 1.16 17.78 7.51
N PRO A 270 1.55 19.04 7.24
CA PRO A 270 0.91 20.21 7.85
C PRO A 270 -0.54 20.44 7.42
N MET A 271 -0.97 19.81 6.31
CA MET A 271 -2.33 19.90 5.82
C MET A 271 -3.30 18.90 6.47
N LEU A 272 -2.81 17.96 7.28
CA LEU A 272 -3.68 16.99 7.96
C LEU A 272 -4.29 17.59 9.23
N SER A 273 -5.61 17.49 9.33
CA SER A 273 -6.33 17.71 10.59
C SER A 273 -6.06 16.58 11.61
N ASP A 274 -6.40 16.81 12.87
CA ASP A 274 -6.21 15.79 13.93
C ASP A 274 -7.01 14.51 13.65
N GLU A 275 -8.20 14.64 13.07
CA GLU A 275 -9.04 13.51 12.66
C GLU A 275 -8.42 12.71 11.51
N GLU A 276 -7.83 13.40 10.52
CA GLU A 276 -7.14 12.73 9.42
C GLU A 276 -5.85 12.05 9.88
N VAL A 277 -5.14 12.64 10.85
CA VAL A 277 -4.01 11.96 11.50
C VAL A 277 -4.49 10.72 12.23
N ALA A 278 -5.53 10.80 13.05
CA ALA A 278 -6.07 9.64 13.75
C ALA A 278 -6.46 8.53 12.76
N THR A 279 -7.09 8.87 11.65
CA THR A 279 -7.45 7.93 10.58
C THR A 279 -6.24 7.29 9.91
N ALA A 280 -5.20 8.08 9.61
CA ALA A 280 -3.96 7.59 9.02
C ALA A 280 -3.21 6.63 9.96
N LEU A 281 -3.21 6.92 11.27
CA LEU A 281 -2.59 6.07 12.30
C LEU A 281 -3.40 4.82 12.62
N ALA A 282 -4.73 4.88 12.51
CA ALA A 282 -5.60 3.75 12.80
C ALA A 282 -5.54 2.67 11.71
N GLU A 283 -5.70 3.04 10.43
CA GLU A 283 -5.85 2.03 9.36
C GLU A 283 -5.37 2.41 7.95
N GLU A 284 -5.27 3.70 7.59
CA GLU A 284 -4.96 4.07 6.20
C GLU A 284 -3.45 4.08 5.90
N GLY A 285 -2.62 4.51 6.84
CA GLY A 285 -1.20 4.78 6.63
C GLY A 285 -0.95 6.11 5.88
N TRP A 286 0.31 6.36 5.53
CA TRP A 286 0.70 7.55 4.76
C TRP A 286 1.90 7.25 3.86
N VAL A 287 1.98 7.95 2.72
CA VAL A 287 3.12 7.85 1.79
C VAL A 287 4.18 8.86 2.21
N LEU A 288 5.40 8.39 2.46
CA LEU A 288 6.52 9.23 2.85
C LEU A 288 6.81 10.30 1.78
N GLY A 289 6.83 11.57 2.19
CA GLY A 289 7.06 12.74 1.33
C GLY A 289 5.79 13.44 0.82
N ILE A 290 4.60 12.81 0.88
CA ILE A 290 3.36 13.53 0.56
C ILE A 290 3.11 14.62 1.61
N GLY A 291 2.96 15.86 1.14
CA GLY A 291 2.74 17.05 1.98
C GLY A 291 3.95 17.95 2.13
N HIS A 292 5.13 17.48 1.73
CA HIS A 292 6.40 18.18 1.90
C HIS A 292 6.97 18.66 0.57
N ARG A 293 6.10 19.27 -0.26
CA ARG A 293 6.39 19.66 -1.66
C ARG A 293 7.42 20.78 -1.79
N GLU A 294 7.67 21.50 -0.70
CA GLU A 294 8.63 22.60 -0.62
C GLU A 294 10.06 22.10 -0.36
N LEU A 295 10.24 20.81 -0.06
CA LEU A 295 11.56 20.21 0.07
C LEU A 295 12.14 20.00 -1.34
N ASP A 296 12.79 21.03 -1.85
CA ASP A 296 13.57 20.93 -3.08
C ASP A 296 14.75 19.99 -2.89
N VAL A 297 15.16 19.31 -3.95
CA VAL A 297 16.50 18.77 -4.02
C VAL A 297 17.46 19.96 -4.22
N ALA A 298 18.26 20.31 -3.23
CA ALA A 298 19.13 21.48 -3.32
C ALA A 298 20.22 21.30 -4.39
N GLY A 299 20.25 22.23 -5.36
CA GLY A 299 21.26 22.38 -6.42
C GLY A 299 20.71 22.02 -7.81
N ASP A 300 20.29 23.00 -8.62
CA ASP A 300 19.86 22.93 -10.05
C ASP A 300 18.99 21.74 -10.53
N ASP A 301 18.51 20.89 -9.64
CA ASP A 301 17.82 19.63 -9.94
C ASP A 301 16.36 19.62 -9.49
N THR A 302 15.62 18.73 -10.14
CA THR A 302 14.16 18.71 -10.23
C THR A 302 13.47 18.54 -8.86
N PRO A 303 12.40 19.30 -8.56
CA PRO A 303 11.63 19.16 -7.32
C PRO A 303 11.14 17.72 -7.07
N LEU A 304 10.92 17.36 -5.79
CA LEU A 304 10.28 16.12 -5.33
C LEU A 304 8.88 15.87 -5.91
N TRP A 305 8.35 16.84 -6.64
CA TRP A 305 7.08 16.77 -7.34
C TRP A 305 7.29 17.42 -8.70
N PRO A 306 6.90 16.82 -9.83
CA PRO A 306 7.06 17.47 -11.12
C PRO A 306 6.37 18.84 -11.06
N ALA A 307 7.09 19.91 -11.42
CA ALA A 307 6.60 21.28 -11.49
C ALA A 307 5.43 21.36 -12.50
N GLY A 308 4.24 20.99 -12.02
CA GLY A 308 3.02 20.81 -12.77
C GLY A 308 1.86 21.23 -11.89
N LEU A 309 1.88 22.51 -11.52
CA LEU A 309 0.76 23.26 -10.96
C LEU A 309 -0.49 23.05 -11.84
N LEU A 310 -1.57 22.54 -11.27
CA LEU A 310 -2.92 22.92 -11.68
C LEU A 310 -3.73 23.16 -10.40
N PRO A 311 -4.48 24.29 -10.32
CA PRO A 311 -5.24 24.62 -9.13
C PRO A 311 -6.34 23.60 -8.86
N HIS A 312 -6.62 23.35 -7.58
CA HIS A 312 -7.83 22.71 -7.11
C HIS A 312 -9.05 23.41 -7.73
N LYS A 313 -9.78 22.73 -8.62
CA LYS A 313 -11.21 22.97 -8.77
C LYS A 313 -11.94 21.99 -7.85
N GLY A 314 -11.79 22.23 -6.55
CA GLY A 314 -12.67 21.66 -5.53
C GLY A 314 -13.99 22.40 -5.58
N GLY A 315 -15.06 21.67 -5.86
CA GLY A 315 -16.40 22.23 -5.99
C GLY A 315 -17.48 21.17 -6.03
N GLU A 316 -17.39 20.12 -5.22
CA GLU A 316 -18.59 19.40 -4.79
C GLU A 316 -18.86 19.79 -3.34
N ARG A 317 -19.88 20.63 -3.18
CA ARG A 317 -20.39 21.07 -1.89
C ARG A 317 -21.00 19.87 -1.18
N ILE A 318 -20.43 19.53 -0.02
CA ILE A 318 -21.15 18.81 1.02
C ILE A 318 -22.22 19.77 1.54
N SER A 319 -23.47 19.58 1.15
CA SER A 319 -24.60 20.22 1.80
C SER A 319 -25.09 19.32 2.93
N VAL A 320 -24.56 19.58 4.13
CA VAL A 320 -25.29 19.30 5.37
C VAL A 320 -26.16 20.53 5.63
N ALA A 321 -27.47 20.37 5.52
CA ALA A 321 -28.42 21.27 6.14
C ALA A 321 -29.56 20.41 6.69
N ALA A 322 -29.60 20.32 8.01
CA ALA A 322 -30.69 19.77 8.77
C ALA A 322 -31.92 20.68 8.63
N GLU A 323 -33.07 20.11 8.32
CA GLU A 323 -34.37 20.68 8.69
C GLU A 323 -35.24 19.57 9.27
N ILE A 324 -35.53 19.72 10.56
CA ILE A 324 -36.55 18.97 11.29
C ILE A 324 -37.90 19.66 11.03
N PRO A 325 -38.96 18.93 10.67
CA PRO A 325 -40.30 19.34 11.03
C PRO A 325 -40.91 18.38 12.05
N LEU A 326 -41.25 18.92 13.23
CA LEU A 326 -42.13 18.30 14.19
C LEU A 326 -43.50 18.00 13.56
N ALA A 327 -43.97 16.76 13.68
CA ALA A 327 -45.40 16.43 13.73
C ALA A 327 -45.65 15.07 14.39
N VAL A 328 -46.34 15.08 15.53
CA VAL A 328 -47.04 13.97 16.20
C VAL A 328 -48.39 14.60 16.65
N PRO A 329 -49.58 13.94 16.75
CA PRO A 329 -49.81 12.50 17.01
C PRO A 329 -50.95 11.82 16.21
N GLY A 330 -51.00 10.47 16.24
CA GLY A 330 -52.16 9.74 15.72
C GLY A 330 -52.20 8.20 15.85
N LYS A 331 -52.19 7.69 17.10
CA LYS A 331 -52.82 6.43 17.61
C LYS A 331 -52.91 5.14 16.75
N ARG A 332 -52.46 4.05 17.44
CA ARG A 332 -53.09 2.69 17.59
C ARG A 332 -52.88 1.63 16.48
N LYS A 333 -52.10 0.58 16.77
CA LYS A 333 -52.51 -0.76 17.30
C LYS A 333 -51.48 -1.85 16.94
N THR A 334 -50.88 -2.48 17.93
CA THR A 334 -50.42 -3.90 17.93
C THR A 334 -51.66 -4.84 17.88
N PRO A 335 -51.56 -6.15 17.52
CA PRO A 335 -50.53 -7.11 17.98
C PRO A 335 -50.11 -8.21 16.98
N GLY A 336 -49.12 -9.01 17.37
CA GLY A 336 -48.89 -10.33 16.75
C GLY A 336 -47.47 -10.86 16.90
N ALA A 337 -47.22 -11.61 17.97
CA ALA A 337 -46.04 -12.44 18.15
C ALA A 337 -46.04 -13.63 17.17
N GLN A 338 -44.86 -14.09 16.74
CA GLN A 338 -44.54 -15.53 16.71
C GLN A 338 -43.04 -15.78 16.55
N SER A 339 -42.61 -16.82 17.27
CA SER A 339 -41.28 -17.38 17.43
C SER A 339 -41.17 -18.65 16.59
N SER A 340 -39.98 -18.93 16.04
CA SER A 340 -39.42 -20.30 15.87
C SER A 340 -38.00 -20.19 15.32
N ALA A 341 -36.98 -20.56 16.12
CA ALA A 341 -36.21 -21.82 16.01
C ALA A 341 -35.35 -21.88 14.73
N VAL A 342 -34.04 -21.61 14.81
CA VAL A 342 -32.95 -22.55 15.14
C VAL A 342 -33.05 -23.86 14.33
N ALA A 343 -32.22 -23.95 13.30
CA ALA A 343 -31.77 -25.22 12.74
C ALA A 343 -30.29 -25.08 12.35
N ALA A 344 -29.43 -25.68 13.17
CA ALA A 344 -28.06 -26.01 12.82
C ALA A 344 -28.05 -27.30 11.99
N VAL A 345 -27.24 -27.35 10.93
CA VAL A 345 -26.86 -28.59 10.23
C VAL A 345 -25.37 -28.48 9.85
N PRO A 346 -24.56 -29.55 9.98
CA PRO A 346 -23.14 -29.45 10.28
C PRO A 346 -22.22 -29.57 9.06
N ASP A 347 -20.97 -29.14 9.32
CA ASP A 347 -19.67 -29.66 8.89
C ASP A 347 -19.57 -30.44 7.56
N ALA A 348 -18.83 -29.86 6.61
CA ALA A 348 -18.14 -30.62 5.57
C ALA A 348 -16.85 -29.88 5.18
N ALA A 349 -15.75 -30.34 5.76
CA ALA A 349 -14.41 -30.11 5.27
C ALA A 349 -14.30 -30.52 3.78
N ALA A 350 -13.93 -29.59 2.93
CA ALA A 350 -13.38 -29.88 1.61
C ALA A 350 -12.11 -29.04 1.43
N ARG A 351 -10.97 -29.69 1.67
CA ARG A 351 -9.65 -29.24 1.23
C ARG A 351 -9.58 -29.32 -0.29
N HIS A 352 -8.75 -28.43 -0.86
CA HIS A 352 -8.34 -28.28 -2.26
C HIS A 352 -9.21 -27.37 -3.14
N THR A 353 -8.97 -26.07 -3.00
CA THR A 353 -9.14 -25.11 -4.11
C THR A 353 -7.75 -24.91 -4.73
N PRO A 354 -7.58 -25.02 -6.06
CA PRO A 354 -6.26 -24.93 -6.67
C PRO A 354 -5.73 -23.50 -6.60
N LEU A 355 -4.48 -23.35 -6.14
CA LEU A 355 -3.64 -22.16 -6.30
C LEU A 355 -3.80 -21.62 -7.74
N SER A 356 -3.95 -20.30 -7.89
CA SER A 356 -4.05 -19.69 -9.22
C SER A 356 -2.81 -20.04 -10.07
N PRO A 357 -2.99 -20.61 -11.28
CA PRO A 357 -1.88 -20.96 -12.14
C PRO A 357 -1.24 -19.71 -12.79
N LEU A 358 0.01 -19.91 -13.22
CA LEU A 358 1.01 -18.93 -13.68
C LEU A 358 0.46 -17.88 -14.66
N VAL A 359 0.62 -16.59 -14.32
CA VAL A 359 0.27 -15.47 -15.21
C VAL A 359 1.48 -15.16 -16.11
N GLY A 360 1.48 -15.73 -17.31
CA GLY A 360 2.33 -15.33 -18.43
C GLY A 360 2.01 -13.91 -18.91
N GLU A 361 3.05 -13.16 -19.26
CA GLU A 361 2.95 -11.76 -19.70
C GLU A 361 1.97 -11.55 -20.86
N MET A 362 1.34 -10.37 -20.84
CA MET A 362 0.53 -9.82 -21.92
C MET A 362 1.37 -9.69 -23.20
N SER A 363 0.94 -10.39 -24.24
CA SER A 363 1.49 -10.24 -25.59
C SER A 363 1.18 -8.86 -26.18
N ARG A 364 2.15 -8.35 -26.96
CA ARG A 364 2.12 -7.11 -27.74
C ARG A 364 1.04 -7.16 -28.84
N SER A 365 -0.17 -6.76 -28.53
CA SER A 365 -1.11 -6.28 -29.55
C SER A 365 -2.30 -5.60 -28.88
N ASP A 366 -2.27 -4.27 -28.84
CA ASP A 366 -3.44 -3.41 -29.03
C ASP A 366 -2.96 -1.96 -29.13
N ARG A 367 -2.43 -1.62 -30.31
CA ARG A 367 -2.43 -0.22 -30.77
C ARG A 367 -3.85 0.07 -31.25
N GLY A 368 -4.69 0.60 -30.36
CA GLY A 368 -5.94 1.25 -30.74
C GLY A 368 -5.65 2.70 -31.11
N GLY A 369 -5.60 2.98 -32.41
CA GLY A 369 -5.37 4.32 -32.94
C GLY A 369 -6.51 5.29 -32.60
N TYR A 370 -6.12 6.51 -32.25
CA TYR A 370 -6.95 7.70 -32.38
C TYR A 370 -6.46 8.46 -33.61
N SER A 371 -7.38 8.75 -34.52
CA SER A 371 -7.26 9.83 -35.51
C SER A 371 -8.67 10.24 -35.94
N PRO A 372 -8.90 11.51 -36.31
CA PRO A 372 -8.22 12.74 -35.92
C PRO A 372 -8.96 13.52 -34.81
#